data_AF-A0AAV7TX57-F1
#
_entry.id   AF-A0AAV7TX57-F1
#
_cell.length_a   1.000
_cell.length_b   1.000
_cell.length_c   1.000
_cell.angle_alpha   90.00
_cell.angle_beta   90.00
_cell.angle_gamma   90.00
#
_symmetry.space_group_name_H-M   'P 1'
#
loop_
_entity.id
_entity.type
_entity.pdbx_description
1 polymer ?
#
loop_
_entity_poly.entity_id
_entity_poly.type
_entity_poly.pdbx_seq_one_letter_code
_entity_poly.pdbx_strand_id
1 'polypeptide(L)'
;MSTVWETFKVNIHGITTAKHAEVLKSIRLAHLVKELAQLEQEHLLTADRRVLGRIHNKLVEFQDTALTEVQHMGKYATAHFYGEGERPGVVLVGIARPNREKDTIMAIQDEDGNMIMDPERIANWFCENYAALYTSEIAPNLDATLDYLRHIEMPWLSDADRVLYGASDHRRDEQGPRGYGRGKGHRAIRVDSEVL
;
A
#
# COMPACT_ATOMS: atom_id res chain seq x y z
N MET A 1 39.79 21.40 5.77
CA MET A 1 39.38 20.64 4.56
C MET A 1 38.29 21.43 3.85
N SER A 2 38.37 21.61 2.53
CA SER A 2 37.38 22.38 1.76
C SER A 2 36.21 21.49 1.36
N THR A 3 35.01 21.79 1.86
CA THR A 3 33.77 21.06 1.56
C THR A 3 33.39 21.17 0.09
N VAL A 4 33.67 22.32 -0.55
CA VAL A 4 33.38 22.55 -1.97
C VAL A 4 34.15 21.57 -2.87
N TRP A 5 35.43 21.33 -2.57
CA TRP A 5 36.26 20.40 -3.34
C TRP A 5 35.78 18.95 -3.22
N GLU A 6 35.37 18.53 -2.03
CA GLU A 6 34.78 17.19 -1.82
C GLU A 6 33.45 17.05 -2.56
N THR A 7 32.55 18.05 -2.49
CA THR A 7 31.28 18.01 -3.23
C THR A 7 31.48 17.97 -4.74
N PHE A 8 32.47 18.67 -5.28
CA PHE A 8 32.80 18.63 -6.71
C PHE A 8 33.27 17.24 -7.15
N LYS A 9 34.19 16.62 -6.40
CA LYS A 9 34.65 15.25 -6.69
C LYS A 9 33.50 14.25 -6.67
N VAL A 10 32.63 14.34 -5.66
CA VAL A 10 31.44 13.47 -5.55
C VAL A 10 30.51 13.67 -6.75
N ASN A 11 30.28 14.90 -7.18
CA ASN A 11 29.45 15.19 -8.35
C ASN A 11 30.04 14.58 -9.63
N ILE A 12 31.34 14.79 -9.90
CA ILE A 12 32.01 14.19 -11.05
C ILE A 12 31.93 12.67 -11.00
N HIS A 13 32.13 12.06 -9.82
CA HIS A 13 32.01 10.62 -9.65
C HIS A 13 30.57 10.13 -9.89
N GLY A 14 29.56 10.87 -9.44
CA GLY A 14 28.16 10.59 -9.72
C GLY A 14 27.84 10.64 -11.22
N ILE A 15 28.35 11.64 -11.93
CA ILE A 15 28.13 11.78 -13.38
C ILE A 15 28.82 10.64 -14.14
N THR A 16 30.07 10.30 -13.81
CA THR A 16 30.81 9.24 -14.50
C THR A 16 30.20 7.87 -14.26
N THR A 17 29.81 7.55 -13.02
CA THR A 17 29.14 6.30 -12.69
C THR A 17 27.78 6.18 -13.37
N ALA A 18 27.00 7.26 -13.42
CA ALA A 18 25.72 7.28 -14.14
C ALA A 18 25.91 7.03 -15.65
N LYS A 19 26.88 7.70 -16.28
CA LYS A 19 27.20 7.50 -17.71
C LYS A 19 27.72 6.10 -17.99
N HIS A 20 28.55 5.55 -17.09
CA HIS A 20 29.02 4.18 -17.21
C HIS A 20 27.87 3.17 -17.14
N ALA A 21 26.93 3.36 -16.22
CA ALA A 21 25.75 2.51 -16.11
C ALA A 21 24.86 2.58 -17.37
N GLU A 22 24.72 3.75 -17.99
CA GLU A 22 23.99 3.94 -19.25
C GLU A 22 24.62 3.13 -20.40
N VAL A 23 25.95 3.17 -20.52
CA VAL A 23 26.69 2.39 -21.52
C VAL A 23 26.56 0.88 -21.28
N LEU A 24 26.64 0.43 -20.02
CA LEU A 24 26.46 -0.99 -19.70
C LEU A 24 25.07 -1.51 -20.08
N LYS A 25 24.02 -0.69 -19.88
CA LYS A 25 22.65 -1.03 -20.27
C LYS A 25 22.50 -1.15 -21.78
N SER A 26 23.07 -0.23 -22.56
CA SER A 26 22.99 -0.32 -24.03
C SER A 26 23.74 -1.53 -24.58
N ILE A 27 24.90 -1.86 -24.00
CA ILE A 27 25.63 -3.10 -24.31
C ILE A 27 24.79 -4.32 -23.97
N ARG A 28 24.10 -4.33 -22.82
CA ARG A 28 23.22 -5.42 -22.41
C ARG A 28 22.06 -5.60 -23.39
N LEU A 29 21.41 -4.53 -23.82
CA LEU A 29 20.35 -4.58 -24.84
C LEU A 29 20.85 -5.16 -26.16
N ALA A 30 22.02 -4.71 -26.63
CA ALA A 30 22.63 -5.28 -27.84
C ALA A 30 22.95 -6.78 -27.69
N HIS A 31 23.31 -7.23 -26.48
CA HIS A 31 23.52 -8.64 -26.19
C HIS A 31 22.21 -9.43 -26.23
N LEU A 32 21.12 -8.93 -25.63
CA LEU A 32 19.80 -9.57 -25.68
C LEU A 32 19.29 -9.73 -27.11
N VAL A 33 19.47 -8.73 -27.96
CA VAL A 33 19.07 -8.81 -29.38
C VAL A 33 19.84 -9.90 -30.10
N LYS A 34 21.15 -10.04 -29.85
CA LYS A 34 21.96 -11.12 -30.42
C LYS A 34 21.53 -12.50 -29.92
N GLU A 35 21.26 -12.64 -28.61
CA GLU A 35 20.76 -13.89 -28.03
C GLU A 35 19.41 -14.29 -28.62
N LEU A 36 18.48 -13.33 -28.79
CA LEU A 36 17.18 -13.57 -29.42
C LEU A 36 17.35 -14.04 -30.86
N ALA A 37 18.19 -13.38 -31.66
CA ALA A 37 18.45 -13.79 -33.04
C ALA A 37 19.02 -15.22 -33.14
N GLN A 38 19.89 -15.60 -32.21
CA GLN A 38 20.42 -16.97 -32.12
C GLN A 38 19.34 -17.99 -31.77
N LEU A 39 18.51 -17.70 -30.76
CA LEU A 39 17.42 -18.58 -30.35
C LEU A 39 16.34 -18.73 -31.44
N GLU A 40 16.04 -17.67 -32.18
CA GLU A 40 15.14 -17.71 -33.32
C GLU A 40 15.71 -18.61 -34.44
N GLN A 41 17.00 -18.48 -34.75
CA GLN A 41 17.67 -19.34 -35.71
C GLN A 41 17.66 -20.82 -35.29
N GLU A 42 17.93 -21.10 -34.00
CA GLU A 42 17.85 -22.46 -33.45
C GLU A 42 16.43 -23.04 -33.51
N HIS A 43 15.42 -22.20 -33.25
CA HIS A 43 14.02 -22.60 -33.32
C HIS A 43 13.60 -22.96 -34.75
N LEU A 44 14.05 -22.20 -35.76
CA LEU A 44 13.80 -22.49 -37.17
C LEU A 44 14.37 -23.84 -37.61
N LEU A 45 15.50 -24.26 -37.03
CA LEU A 45 16.16 -25.52 -37.37
C LEU A 45 15.56 -26.73 -36.65
N THR A 46 15.10 -26.58 -35.40
CA THR A 46 14.76 -27.71 -34.52
C THR A 46 13.27 -27.81 -34.18
N ALA A 47 12.49 -26.74 -34.38
CA ALA A 47 11.06 -26.64 -34.01
C ALA A 47 10.73 -27.14 -32.58
N ASP A 48 11.63 -26.90 -31.62
CA ASP A 48 11.46 -27.35 -30.23
C ASP A 48 10.67 -26.33 -29.39
N ARG A 49 9.65 -26.82 -28.67
CA ARG A 49 8.80 -26.06 -27.74
C ARG A 49 9.59 -25.48 -26.57
N ARG A 50 10.70 -26.12 -26.16
CA ARG A 50 11.56 -25.60 -25.08
C ARG A 50 12.28 -24.32 -25.47
N VAL A 51 12.65 -24.19 -26.76
CA VAL A 51 13.30 -22.98 -27.30
C VAL A 51 12.31 -21.83 -27.32
N LEU A 52 11.04 -22.08 -27.64
CA LEU A 52 9.98 -21.08 -27.62
C LEU A 52 9.79 -20.45 -26.23
N GLY A 53 9.85 -21.26 -25.16
CA GLY A 53 9.81 -20.75 -23.79
C GLY A 53 10.99 -19.83 -23.44
N ARG A 54 12.19 -20.15 -23.94
CA ARG A 54 13.38 -19.29 -23.74
C ARG A 54 13.27 -17.99 -24.52
N ILE A 55 12.78 -18.04 -25.76
CA ILE A 55 12.51 -16.84 -26.58
C ILE A 55 11.53 -15.93 -25.84
N HIS A 56 10.42 -16.49 -25.33
CA HIS A 56 9.44 -15.72 -24.58
C HIS A 56 10.05 -15.03 -23.36
N ASN A 57 10.81 -15.75 -22.53
CA ASN A 57 11.47 -15.17 -21.36
C ASN A 57 12.45 -14.05 -21.73
N LYS A 58 13.21 -14.24 -22.82
CA LYS A 58 14.16 -13.23 -23.31
C LYS A 58 13.47 -12.01 -23.90
N LEU A 59 12.32 -12.20 -24.52
CA LEU A 59 11.49 -11.11 -25.05
C LEU A 59 10.87 -10.29 -23.92
N VAL A 60 10.44 -10.93 -22.82
CA VAL A 60 10.02 -10.25 -21.60
C VAL A 60 11.17 -9.45 -20.98
N GLU A 61 12.37 -10.04 -20.86
CA GLU A 61 13.57 -9.35 -20.35
C GLU A 61 13.91 -8.10 -21.21
N PHE A 62 13.80 -8.21 -22.53
CA PHE A 62 13.99 -7.11 -23.47
C PHE A 62 12.93 -6.01 -23.32
N GLN A 63 11.66 -6.39 -23.20
CA GLN A 63 10.56 -5.43 -23.02
C GLN A 63 10.70 -4.65 -21.72
N ASP A 64 11.05 -5.31 -20.61
CA ASP A 64 11.24 -4.65 -19.32
C ASP A 64 12.40 -3.65 -19.38
N THR A 65 13.56 -4.07 -19.91
CA THR A 65 14.71 -3.18 -20.08
C THR A 65 14.43 -1.99 -21.00
N ALA A 66 13.79 -2.21 -22.15
CA ALA A 66 13.39 -1.13 -23.06
C ALA A 66 12.38 -0.16 -22.40
N LEU A 67 11.41 -0.68 -21.64
CA LEU A 67 10.45 0.14 -20.93
C LEU A 67 11.13 1.05 -19.90
N THR A 68 12.11 0.53 -19.14
CA THR A 68 12.86 1.36 -18.18
C THR A 68 13.62 2.50 -18.86
N GLU A 69 14.14 2.26 -20.07
CA GLU A 69 14.84 3.28 -20.86
C GLU A 69 13.87 4.36 -21.36
N VAL A 70 12.72 3.96 -21.92
CA VAL A 70 11.67 4.89 -22.34
C VAL A 70 11.19 5.75 -21.16
N GLN A 71 11.00 5.16 -19.97
CA GLN A 71 10.64 5.91 -18.77
C GLN A 71 11.73 6.91 -18.35
N HIS A 72 13.00 6.51 -18.44
CA HIS A 72 14.12 7.40 -18.14
C HIS A 72 14.20 8.57 -19.12
N MET A 73 14.06 8.30 -20.42
CA MET A 73 13.99 9.33 -21.47
C MET A 73 12.79 10.25 -21.27
N GLY A 74 11.64 9.70 -20.88
CA GLY A 74 10.45 10.49 -20.52
C GLY A 74 10.72 11.45 -19.36
N LYS A 75 11.34 10.96 -18.28
CA LYS A 75 11.74 11.80 -17.13
C LYS A 75 12.73 12.88 -17.54
N TYR A 76 13.77 12.53 -18.32
CA TYR A 76 14.73 13.48 -18.85
C TYR A 76 14.06 14.54 -19.72
N ALA A 77 13.18 14.13 -20.64
CA ALA A 77 12.45 15.05 -21.50
C ALA A 77 11.57 16.00 -20.69
N THR A 78 10.83 15.49 -19.68
CA THR A 78 10.03 16.31 -18.75
C THR A 78 10.88 17.30 -17.95
N ALA A 79 12.10 16.94 -17.57
CA ALA A 79 12.99 17.82 -16.82
C ALA A 79 13.61 18.92 -17.69
N HIS A 80 13.94 18.64 -18.95
CA HIS A 80 14.72 19.53 -19.81
C HIS A 80 13.90 20.33 -20.83
N PHE A 81 12.80 19.78 -21.36
CA PHE A 81 12.06 20.39 -22.48
C PHE A 81 10.66 20.88 -22.10
N TYR A 82 10.00 20.31 -21.10
CA TYR A 82 8.64 20.71 -20.69
C TYR A 82 8.65 21.77 -19.59
N GLY A 83 9.33 22.89 -19.88
CA GLY A 83 9.52 24.03 -18.98
C GLY A 83 8.24 24.67 -18.43
N GLU A 84 7.06 24.46 -19.04
CA GLU A 84 5.83 25.23 -18.76
C GLU A 84 4.56 24.39 -18.50
N GLY A 85 4.65 23.07 -18.41
CA GLY A 85 3.50 22.19 -18.10
C GLY A 85 3.33 21.91 -16.60
N GLU A 86 2.19 21.33 -16.21
CA GLU A 86 1.85 20.91 -14.84
C GLU A 86 2.78 19.78 -14.33
N ARG A 87 4.02 20.16 -13.99
CA ARG A 87 5.11 19.26 -13.56
C ARG A 87 4.73 18.33 -12.40
N PRO A 88 3.99 18.78 -11.37
CA PRO A 88 3.58 17.92 -10.29
C PRO A 88 2.54 16.90 -10.74
N GLY A 89 1.62 17.29 -11.63
CA GLY A 89 0.52 16.44 -12.10
C GLY A 89 1.01 15.24 -12.91
N VAL A 90 1.95 15.43 -13.84
CA VAL A 90 2.50 14.33 -14.65
C VAL A 90 3.38 13.40 -13.82
N VAL A 91 4.20 13.93 -12.91
CA VAL A 91 4.98 13.12 -11.97
C VAL A 91 4.07 12.37 -11.01
N LEU A 92 3.02 13.01 -10.48
CA LEU A 92 2.03 12.39 -9.61
C LEU A 92 1.23 11.31 -10.35
N VAL A 93 0.84 11.55 -11.60
CA VAL A 93 0.18 10.55 -12.44
C VAL A 93 1.14 9.41 -12.78
N GLY A 94 2.42 9.68 -13.03
CA GLY A 94 3.45 8.67 -13.27
C GLY A 94 3.83 7.86 -12.03
N ILE A 95 3.73 8.44 -10.82
CA ILE A 95 3.85 7.74 -9.54
C ILE A 95 2.55 6.98 -9.21
N ALA A 96 1.40 7.53 -9.58
CA ALA A 96 0.08 6.92 -9.36
C ALA A 96 -0.28 5.83 -10.38
N ARG A 97 0.34 5.80 -11.57
CA ARG A 97 -0.01 4.87 -12.66
C ARG A 97 0.55 3.43 -12.50
N PRO A 98 1.75 3.15 -11.95
CA PRO A 98 2.28 1.77 -11.96
C PRO A 98 2.18 1.01 -10.63
N ASN A 99 1.25 1.38 -9.73
CA ASN A 99 0.95 0.56 -8.54
C ASN A 99 -0.49 0.00 -8.48
N ARG A 100 -1.43 0.49 -9.30
CA ARG A 100 -2.80 -0.07 -9.28
C ARG A 100 -2.88 -1.53 -9.72
N GLU A 101 -1.96 -1.98 -10.57
CA GLU A 101 -1.89 -3.39 -11.01
C GLU A 101 -1.02 -4.26 -10.08
N LYS A 102 -0.16 -3.66 -9.23
CA LYS A 102 0.73 -4.40 -8.32
C LYS A 102 0.10 -4.76 -6.98
N ASP A 103 -0.99 -4.09 -6.60
CA ASP A 103 -1.71 -4.37 -5.35
C ASP A 103 -2.75 -5.50 -5.50
N THR A 104 -2.84 -6.13 -6.68
CA THR A 104 -3.75 -7.27 -6.88
C THR A 104 -3.04 -8.57 -6.51
N ILE A 105 -3.48 -9.20 -5.43
CA ILE A 105 -2.99 -10.52 -5.01
C ILE A 105 -3.37 -11.54 -6.08
N MET A 106 -2.39 -12.02 -6.84
CA MET A 106 -2.61 -12.94 -7.96
C MET A 106 -2.85 -14.38 -7.55
N ALA A 107 -2.38 -14.77 -6.36
CA ALA A 107 -2.51 -16.13 -5.85
C ALA A 107 -2.41 -16.16 -4.33
N ILE A 108 -3.17 -17.06 -3.71
CA ILE A 108 -3.03 -17.42 -2.30
C ILE A 108 -2.85 -18.93 -2.18
N GLN A 109 -2.17 -19.35 -1.13
CA GLN A 109 -2.03 -20.76 -0.77
C GLN A 109 -2.99 -21.08 0.37
N ASP A 110 -3.81 -22.12 0.18
CA ASP A 110 -4.72 -22.64 1.18
C ASP A 110 -4.00 -23.46 2.26
N GLU A 111 -4.65 -23.75 3.37
CA GLU A 111 -4.10 -24.53 4.49
C GLU A 111 -3.67 -25.95 4.06
N ASP A 112 -4.36 -26.52 3.07
CA ASP A 112 -4.03 -27.80 2.43
C ASP A 112 -2.89 -27.72 1.40
N GLY A 113 -2.29 -26.54 1.22
CA GLY A 113 -1.19 -26.30 0.29
C GLY A 113 -1.61 -26.07 -1.17
N ASN A 114 -2.92 -25.97 -1.44
CA ASN A 114 -3.46 -25.73 -2.78
C ASN A 114 -3.37 -24.25 -3.18
N MET A 115 -3.07 -23.98 -4.45
CA MET A 115 -2.88 -22.63 -4.97
C MET A 115 -4.20 -22.10 -5.58
N ILE A 116 -4.80 -21.09 -4.96
CA ILE A 116 -6.02 -20.44 -5.44
C ILE A 116 -5.63 -19.19 -6.23
N MET A 117 -6.04 -19.14 -7.50
CA MET A 117 -5.72 -18.07 -8.46
C MET A 117 -6.96 -17.25 -8.88
N ASP A 118 -8.14 -17.68 -8.43
CA ASP A 118 -9.42 -17.05 -8.79
C ASP A 118 -9.68 -15.82 -7.89
N PRO A 119 -9.81 -14.60 -8.43
CA PRO A 119 -9.94 -13.38 -7.64
C PRO A 119 -11.12 -13.37 -6.67
N GLU A 120 -12.27 -13.95 -7.05
CA GLU A 120 -13.45 -14.00 -6.17
C GLU A 120 -13.22 -14.92 -4.98
N ARG A 121 -12.57 -16.06 -5.21
CA ARG A 121 -12.19 -16.99 -4.14
C ARG A 121 -11.13 -16.41 -3.22
N ILE A 122 -10.17 -15.67 -3.78
CA ILE A 122 -9.15 -14.96 -2.99
C ILE A 122 -9.81 -13.95 -2.05
N ALA A 123 -10.73 -13.14 -2.57
CA ALA A 123 -11.44 -12.14 -1.76
C ALA A 123 -12.27 -12.78 -0.64
N ASN A 124 -13.01 -13.84 -0.94
CA ASN A 124 -13.82 -14.55 0.05
C ASN A 124 -12.95 -15.19 1.15
N TRP A 125 -11.83 -15.81 0.76
CA TRP A 125 -10.88 -16.39 1.71
C TRP A 125 -10.34 -15.34 2.69
N PHE A 126 -9.96 -14.15 2.19
CA PHE A 126 -9.54 -13.06 3.07
C PHE A 126 -10.66 -12.59 4.00
N CYS A 127 -11.90 -12.44 3.49
CA CYS A 127 -13.04 -12.05 4.31
C CYS A 127 -13.28 -13.03 5.46
N GLU A 128 -13.29 -14.34 5.18
CA GLU A 128 -13.51 -15.38 6.18
C GLU A 128 -12.36 -15.45 7.19
N ASN A 129 -11.11 -15.37 6.73
CA ASN A 129 -9.94 -15.45 7.59
C ASN A 129 -9.86 -14.24 8.55
N TYR A 130 -10.08 -13.02 8.05
CA TYR A 130 -10.12 -11.84 8.91
C TYR A 130 -11.33 -11.85 9.84
N ALA A 131 -12.50 -12.33 9.39
CA ALA A 131 -13.63 -12.50 10.27
C ALA A 131 -13.27 -13.43 11.44
N ALA A 132 -12.65 -14.58 11.16
CA ALA A 132 -12.18 -15.51 12.18
C ALA A 132 -11.15 -14.87 13.14
N LEU A 133 -10.19 -14.09 12.62
CA LEU A 133 -9.15 -13.44 13.41
C LEU A 133 -9.71 -12.41 14.40
N TYR A 134 -10.76 -11.68 13.99
CA TYR A 134 -11.38 -10.64 14.81
C TYR A 134 -12.61 -11.12 15.60
N THR A 135 -13.08 -12.35 15.38
CA THR A 135 -14.04 -12.99 16.28
C THR A 135 -13.31 -13.54 17.51
N SER A 136 -13.63 -12.99 18.68
CA SER A 136 -13.16 -13.50 19.96
C SER A 136 -13.55 -14.97 20.13
N GLU A 137 -12.58 -15.84 20.41
CA GLU A 137 -12.81 -17.25 20.78
C GLU A 137 -13.75 -17.39 21.98
N ILE A 138 -13.82 -16.35 22.81
CA ILE A 138 -14.70 -16.28 23.98
C ILE A 138 -15.93 -15.47 23.60
N ALA A 139 -17.09 -16.14 23.53
CA ALA A 139 -18.37 -15.45 23.48
C ALA A 139 -18.59 -14.73 24.82
N PRO A 140 -18.82 -13.40 24.83
CA PRO A 140 -19.02 -12.68 26.08
C PRO A 140 -20.33 -13.14 26.73
N ASN A 141 -20.22 -13.92 27.80
CA ASN A 141 -21.36 -14.23 28.66
C ASN A 141 -21.60 -13.03 29.57
N LEU A 142 -22.63 -12.23 29.26
CA LEU A 142 -22.98 -11.00 29.97
C LEU A 142 -23.05 -11.20 31.49
N ASP A 143 -23.57 -12.34 31.93
CA ASP A 143 -23.73 -12.65 33.35
C ASP A 143 -22.39 -12.85 34.06
N ALA A 144 -21.43 -13.53 33.41
CA ALA A 144 -20.10 -13.74 33.96
C ALA A 144 -19.30 -12.42 34.04
N THR A 145 -19.47 -11.53 33.05
CA THR A 145 -18.83 -10.20 33.06
C THR A 145 -19.42 -9.31 34.15
N LEU A 146 -20.74 -9.36 34.36
CA LEU A 146 -21.41 -8.58 35.42
C LEU A 146 -21.01 -9.08 36.81
N ASP A 147 -20.89 -10.39 37.00
CA ASP A 147 -20.38 -10.95 38.25
C ASP A 147 -18.91 -10.56 38.49
N TYR A 148 -18.04 -10.60 37.47
CA TYR A 148 -16.67 -10.11 37.61
C TYR A 148 -16.62 -8.63 38.01
N LEU A 149 -17.37 -7.76 37.32
CA LEU A 149 -17.42 -6.32 37.62
C LEU A 149 -17.96 -6.01 39.02
N ARG A 150 -18.86 -6.85 39.56
CA ARG A 150 -19.36 -6.71 40.94
C ARG A 150 -18.32 -7.04 42.00
N HIS A 151 -17.37 -7.92 41.70
CA HIS A 151 -16.33 -8.35 42.63
C HIS A 151 -15.02 -7.55 42.49
N ILE A 152 -14.95 -6.60 41.56
CA ILE A 152 -13.83 -5.66 41.47
C ILE A 152 -14.02 -4.58 42.53
N GLU A 153 -13.24 -4.68 43.62
CA GLU A 153 -13.03 -3.57 44.52
C GLU A 153 -12.17 -2.51 43.81
N MET A 154 -12.80 -1.48 43.27
CA MET A 154 -12.06 -0.34 42.75
C MET A 154 -11.29 0.31 43.92
N PRO A 155 -9.97 0.53 43.78
CA PRO A 155 -9.22 1.27 44.78
C PRO A 155 -9.73 2.71 44.80
N TRP A 156 -10.57 3.02 45.79
CA TRP A 156 -11.01 4.37 46.05
C TRP A 156 -9.83 5.14 46.62
N LEU A 157 -9.54 6.32 46.08
CA LEU A 157 -8.59 7.25 46.70
C LEU A 157 -9.03 7.48 48.15
N SER A 158 -8.11 7.33 49.10
CA SER A 158 -8.39 7.68 50.48
C SER A 158 -8.70 9.18 50.59
N ASP A 159 -9.47 9.59 51.59
CA ASP A 159 -9.80 11.01 51.77
C ASP A 159 -8.52 11.88 51.92
N ALA A 160 -7.41 11.29 52.40
CA ALA A 160 -6.12 11.96 52.47
C ALA A 160 -5.51 12.24 51.07
N ASP A 161 -5.63 11.27 50.15
CA ASP A 161 -5.11 11.41 48.79
C ASP A 161 -5.97 12.38 47.95
N ARG A 162 -7.28 12.46 48.21
CA ARG A 162 -8.18 13.40 47.51
C ARG A 162 -7.82 14.87 47.76
N VAL A 163 -7.35 15.18 48.96
CA VAL A 163 -6.89 16.52 49.33
C VAL A 163 -5.55 16.84 48.65
N LEU A 164 -4.67 15.85 48.51
CA LEU A 164 -3.37 16.00 47.84
C LEU A 164 -3.52 16.28 46.33
N TYR A 165 -4.50 15.66 45.67
CA TYR A 165 -4.72 15.76 44.22
C TYR A 165 -5.79 16.78 43.79
N GLY A 166 -6.32 17.59 44.72
CA GLY A 166 -7.09 18.80 44.37
C GLY A 166 -8.40 18.56 43.62
N ALA A 167 -9.21 17.58 44.03
CA ALA A 167 -10.57 17.44 43.52
C ALA A 167 -11.50 18.45 44.23
N SER A 168 -11.87 19.53 43.54
CA SER A 168 -12.90 20.47 43.98
C SER A 168 -14.22 19.74 44.23
N ASP A 169 -14.77 19.98 45.42
CA ASP A 169 -16.00 19.44 45.96
C ASP A 169 -17.21 19.88 45.12
N HIS A 170 -17.62 19.08 44.13
CA HIS A 170 -18.96 19.19 43.54
C HIS A 170 -19.92 18.29 44.30
N ARG A 171 -20.25 18.68 45.53
CA ARG A 171 -21.42 18.15 46.24
C ARG A 171 -22.66 18.94 45.86
N ARG A 172 -23.69 18.17 45.51
CA ARG A 172 -25.11 18.37 45.86
C ARG A 172 -25.65 19.79 45.68
N ASP A 173 -26.43 19.97 44.62
CA ASP A 173 -27.63 20.80 44.69
C ASP A 173 -28.80 20.02 44.08
N GLU A 174 -29.67 19.50 44.94
CA GLU A 174 -31.04 19.15 44.59
C GLU A 174 -31.84 20.45 44.43
N GLN A 175 -32.34 20.71 43.22
CA GLN A 175 -33.51 21.57 42.97
C GLN A 175 -34.03 21.32 41.55
N GLY A 176 -35.17 20.60 41.43
CA GLY A 176 -35.94 20.55 40.19
C GLY A 176 -36.82 21.80 40.00
N PRO A 177 -37.76 21.80 39.04
CA PRO A 177 -37.61 21.53 37.61
C PRO A 177 -37.77 22.85 36.82
N ARG A 178 -36.93 23.10 35.80
CA ARG A 178 -37.17 24.20 34.84
C ARG A 178 -37.39 23.63 33.44
N GLY A 179 -38.56 23.93 32.90
CA GLY A 179 -39.12 23.35 31.68
C GLY A 179 -38.22 23.45 30.46
N TYR A 180 -38.22 22.37 29.68
CA TYR A 180 -37.59 22.31 28.38
C TYR A 180 -38.42 23.09 27.35
N GLY A 181 -37.90 24.27 27.00
CA GLY A 181 -38.28 24.99 25.79
C GLY A 181 -37.85 24.21 24.54
N ARG A 182 -38.79 24.14 23.60
CA ARG A 182 -38.71 23.49 22.28
C ARG A 182 -37.36 23.71 21.56
N GLY A 183 -36.63 22.62 21.35
CA GLY A 183 -35.61 22.53 20.32
C GLY A 183 -36.26 22.41 18.93
N LYS A 184 -36.14 23.45 18.11
CA LYS A 184 -36.39 23.38 16.67
C LYS A 184 -35.16 22.82 15.97
N GLY A 185 -35.35 21.74 15.20
CA GLY A 185 -34.68 21.55 13.91
C GLY A 185 -33.41 20.70 13.89
N HIS A 186 -33.53 19.39 14.06
CA HIS A 186 -32.67 18.46 13.33
C HIS A 186 -33.25 18.26 11.92
N ARG A 187 -32.45 18.58 10.90
CA ARG A 187 -32.70 18.17 9.51
C ARG A 187 -32.45 16.67 9.44
N ALA A 188 -33.51 15.89 9.43
CA ALA A 188 -33.47 14.50 9.01
C ALA A 188 -33.29 14.48 7.48
N ILE A 189 -32.18 13.90 7.02
CA ILE A 189 -32.01 13.46 5.65
C ILE A 189 -32.88 12.21 5.50
N ARG A 190 -33.95 12.31 4.71
CA ARG A 190 -34.73 11.14 4.27
C ARG A 190 -33.88 10.37 3.27
N VAL A 191 -33.58 9.13 3.61
CA VAL A 191 -33.27 8.07 2.64
C VAL A 191 -34.61 7.40 2.36
N ASP A 192 -35.15 7.63 1.18
CA ASP A 192 -36.33 6.91 0.70
C ASP A 192 -35.85 5.54 0.19
N SER A 193 -35.95 4.52 1.04
CA SER A 193 -36.35 3.16 0.65
C SER A 193 -37.84 3.09 1.00
N GLU A 194 -38.77 2.62 0.18
CA GLU A 194 -38.81 1.40 -0.64
C GLU A 194 -40.21 1.47 -1.33
N VAL A 195 -40.44 1.04 -2.58
CA VAL A 195 -41.10 -0.24 -2.94
C VAL A 195 -41.76 -0.05 -4.32
N LEU A 196 -41.69 -1.09 -5.17
CA LEU A 196 -42.38 -1.37 -6.45
C LEU A 196 -41.81 -0.78 -7.75
#